data_AF-A0AB35M588-F1
#
_entry.id   AF-A0AB35M588-F1
#
_cell.length_a   1.000
_cell.length_b   1.000
_cell.length_c   1.000
_cell.angle_alpha   90.00
_cell.angle_beta   90.00
_cell.angle_gamma   90.00
#
_symmetry.space_group_name_H-M   'P 1'
#
loop_
_entity.id
_entity.type
_entity.pdbx_description
1 polymer ?
#
loop_
_entity_poly.entity_id
_entity_poly.type
_entity_poly.pdbx_seq_one_letter_code
_entity_poly.pdbx_strand_id
1 'polypeptide(L)'
;MNFITALGSQDFLQNALFAGLLASLAAGLVGPYVVVRRIGYLAGGIAHTVLAGMGIAYFMGASPLVGAFISAILAALLIGYISLKGFDQEDTVIGALWAIGMATGILFISQTPGYKVDLMSYLFGNLLLVPADAIGTLAWMVGGLALVLLVVHRPLTAVIFDEEFARLRGVPVKTLYLLLLVLVAITVVLLLQAVGLIMVLALLSLPAALAGHHARSLGMMIVIASLAAMAFTTGGLALSWQFDLPAGATIVLVAGIAYLVSLIWRSARGGLRR
;
A
#
# COMPACT_ATOMS: atom_id res chain seq x y z
N MET A 1 0.10 31.18 -5.42
CA MET A 1 1.52 30.75 -5.59
C MET A 1 1.49 29.44 -6.35
N ASN A 2 2.21 29.34 -7.48
CA ASN A 2 2.23 28.11 -8.28
C ASN A 2 2.91 26.98 -7.51
N PHE A 3 2.53 25.72 -7.76
CA PHE A 3 3.06 24.56 -7.03
C PHE A 3 4.59 24.52 -6.98
N ILE A 4 5.28 24.82 -8.09
CA ILE A 4 6.75 24.80 -8.16
C ILE A 4 7.37 25.86 -7.25
N THR A 5 6.79 27.07 -7.19
CA THR A 5 7.30 28.13 -6.31
C THR A 5 6.98 27.88 -4.85
N ALA A 6 5.84 27.24 -4.57
CA ALA A 6 5.49 26.77 -3.23
C ALA A 6 6.46 25.68 -2.76
N LEU A 7 6.80 24.72 -3.62
CA LEU A 7 7.69 23.61 -3.30
C LEU A 7 9.11 24.11 -2.94
N GLY A 8 9.59 25.16 -3.61
CA GLY A 8 10.89 25.76 -3.31
C GLY A 8 10.95 26.60 -2.02
N SER A 9 9.81 26.92 -1.40
CA SER A 9 9.73 27.86 -0.27
C SER A 9 9.04 27.31 0.98
N GLN A 10 8.30 26.20 0.89
CA GLN A 10 7.50 25.66 1.98
C GLN A 10 7.98 24.27 2.41
N ASP A 11 8.57 24.19 3.59
CA ASP A 11 9.13 22.94 4.14
C ASP A 11 8.07 21.83 4.28
N PHE A 12 6.85 22.17 4.69
CA PHE A 12 5.77 21.18 4.82
C PHE A 12 5.40 20.55 3.47
N LEU A 13 5.45 21.32 2.37
CA LEU A 13 5.12 20.82 1.04
C LEU A 13 6.25 19.95 0.49
N GLN A 14 7.50 20.27 0.82
CA GLN A 14 8.65 19.41 0.54
C GLN A 14 8.53 18.08 1.29
N ASN A 15 8.20 18.14 2.59
CA ASN A 15 8.00 16.95 3.42
C ASN A 15 6.88 16.06 2.87
N ALA A 16 5.76 16.67 2.49
CA ALA A 16 4.64 15.99 1.86
C ALA A 16 5.06 15.27 0.57
N LEU A 17 5.82 15.96 -0.30
CA LEU A 17 6.32 15.37 -1.53
C LEU A 17 7.28 14.22 -1.25
N PHE A 18 8.26 14.38 -0.36
CA PHE A 18 9.22 13.32 -0.03
C PHE A 18 8.54 12.10 0.58
N ALA A 19 7.63 12.30 1.54
CA ALA A 19 6.84 11.22 2.13
C ALA A 19 6.00 10.50 1.06
N GLY A 20 5.35 11.26 0.17
CA GLY A 20 4.56 10.72 -0.92
C GLY A 20 5.39 9.93 -1.94
N LEU A 21 6.60 10.37 -2.26
CA LEU A 21 7.52 9.67 -3.16
C LEU A 21 8.04 8.38 -2.53
N LEU A 22 8.40 8.39 -1.25
CA LEU A 22 8.81 7.19 -0.51
C LEU A 22 7.67 6.17 -0.41
N ALA A 23 6.46 6.63 -0.12
CA ALA A 23 5.26 5.80 -0.14
C ALA A 23 5.00 5.21 -1.53
N SER A 24 5.11 6.03 -2.59
CA SER A 24 4.97 5.60 -3.98
C SER A 24 6.00 4.54 -4.37
N LEU A 25 7.24 4.67 -3.88
CA LEU A 25 8.28 3.67 -4.07
C LEU A 25 7.92 2.35 -3.37
N ALA A 26 7.51 2.39 -2.11
CA ALA A 26 7.08 1.19 -1.37
C ALA A 26 5.91 0.48 -2.09
N ALA A 27 4.91 1.24 -2.52
CA ALA A 27 3.78 0.73 -3.28
C ALA A 27 4.21 0.13 -4.63
N GLY A 28 5.11 0.79 -5.37
CA GLY A 28 5.62 0.30 -6.65
C GLY A 28 6.52 -0.93 -6.54
N LEU A 29 7.22 -1.09 -5.40
CA LEU A 29 8.04 -2.26 -5.11
C LEU A 29 7.20 -3.51 -4.85
N VAL A 30 6.13 -3.41 -4.05
CA VAL A 30 5.31 -4.58 -3.64
C VAL A 30 4.06 -4.78 -4.49
N GLY A 31 3.47 -3.69 -5.00
CA GLY A 31 2.23 -3.70 -5.78
C GLY A 31 2.22 -4.67 -6.97
N PRO A 32 3.30 -4.78 -7.77
CA PRO A 32 3.38 -5.77 -8.85
C PRO A 32 3.20 -7.21 -8.38
N TYR A 33 3.77 -7.57 -7.22
CA TYR A 33 3.59 -8.91 -6.64
C TYR A 33 2.13 -9.13 -6.24
N VAL A 34 1.50 -8.12 -5.63
CA VAL A 34 0.09 -8.15 -5.21
C VAL A 34 -0.84 -8.33 -6.40
N VAL A 35 -0.63 -7.56 -7.48
CA VAL A 35 -1.45 -7.60 -8.69
C VAL A 35 -1.27 -8.90 -9.45
N VAL A 36 -0.03 -9.35 -9.67
CA VAL A 36 0.23 -10.58 -10.43
C VAL A 36 -0.29 -11.81 -9.68
N ARG A 37 -0.17 -11.85 -8.34
CA ARG A 37 -0.77 -12.92 -7.52
C ARG A 37 -2.24 -12.76 -7.20
N ARG A 38 -2.86 -11.67 -7.64
CA ARG A 38 -4.29 -11.39 -7.40
C ARG A 38 -4.68 -11.40 -5.93
N ILE A 39 -3.75 -11.04 -5.05
CA ILE A 39 -3.95 -10.98 -3.60
C ILE A 39 -4.35 -9.57 -3.12
N GLY A 40 -4.90 -8.75 -4.02
CA GLY A 40 -5.34 -7.39 -3.68
C GLY A 40 -6.41 -7.37 -2.58
N TYR A 41 -7.29 -8.36 -2.55
CA TYR A 41 -8.28 -8.51 -1.48
C TYR A 41 -7.65 -8.85 -0.13
N LEU A 42 -6.60 -9.70 -0.10
CA LEU A 42 -5.83 -9.99 1.11
C LEU A 42 -5.16 -8.72 1.66
N ALA A 43 -4.55 -7.92 0.77
CA ALA A 43 -3.95 -6.63 1.14
C ALA A 43 -5.01 -5.68 1.73
N GLY A 44 -6.23 -5.69 1.18
CA GLY A 44 -7.40 -4.99 1.72
C GLY A 44 -7.75 -5.43 3.14
N GLY A 45 -7.85 -6.73 3.38
CA GLY A 45 -8.09 -7.29 4.71
C GLY A 45 -7.03 -6.84 5.72
N ILE A 46 -5.74 -6.96 5.36
CA ILE A 46 -4.62 -6.53 6.20
C ILE A 46 -4.73 -5.04 6.53
N ALA A 47 -4.96 -4.17 5.53
CA ALA A 47 -5.06 -2.72 5.73
C ALA A 47 -6.09 -2.32 6.78
N HIS A 48 -7.26 -2.96 6.77
CA HIS A 48 -8.32 -2.59 7.70
C HIS A 48 -8.17 -3.22 9.09
N THR A 49 -7.48 -4.36 9.19
CA THR A 49 -7.09 -4.93 10.50
C THR A 49 -6.03 -4.10 11.22
N VAL A 50 -5.22 -3.31 10.49
CA VAL A 50 -4.24 -2.39 11.08
C VAL A 50 -4.89 -1.39 12.04
N LEU A 51 -6.12 -0.93 11.72
CA LEU A 51 -6.88 -0.02 12.58
C LEU A 51 -7.12 -0.59 13.98
N ALA A 52 -7.36 -1.90 14.12
CA ALA A 52 -7.53 -2.54 15.43
C ALA A 52 -6.28 -2.36 16.30
N GLY A 53 -5.12 -2.67 15.74
CA GLY A 53 -3.84 -2.53 16.43
C GLY A 53 -3.54 -1.08 16.81
N MET A 54 -3.76 -0.15 15.87
CA MET A 54 -3.60 1.28 16.15
C MET A 54 -4.51 1.76 17.27
N GLY A 55 -5.80 1.39 17.23
CA GLY A 55 -6.76 1.81 18.24
C GLY A 55 -6.46 1.25 19.62
N ILE A 56 -6.14 -0.05 19.71
CA ILE A 56 -5.76 -0.70 20.97
C ILE A 56 -4.50 -0.05 21.54
N ALA A 57 -3.45 0.14 20.73
CA ALA A 57 -2.21 0.76 21.18
C ALA A 57 -2.45 2.20 21.65
N TYR A 58 -3.24 2.97 20.91
CA TYR A 58 -3.60 4.34 21.28
C TYR A 58 -4.35 4.41 22.60
N PHE A 59 -5.34 3.52 22.81
CA PHE A 59 -6.09 3.42 24.06
C PHE A 59 -5.19 3.08 25.26
N MET A 60 -4.18 2.24 25.06
CA MET A 60 -3.19 1.89 26.09
C MET A 60 -2.13 2.98 26.33
N GLY A 61 -2.17 4.10 25.61
CA GLY A 61 -1.14 5.14 25.66
C GLY A 61 0.18 4.75 25.00
N ALA A 62 0.19 3.69 24.19
CA ALA A 62 1.33 3.24 23.41
C ALA A 62 1.35 3.85 21.99
N SER A 63 2.45 3.65 21.27
CA SER A 63 2.59 4.16 19.90
C SER A 63 1.61 3.45 18.94
N PRO A 64 0.72 4.19 18.24
CA PRO A 64 -0.18 3.61 17.24
C PRO A 64 0.57 2.87 16.14
N LEU A 65 1.77 3.33 15.77
CA LEU A 65 2.60 2.68 14.76
C LEU A 65 3.01 1.27 15.16
N VAL A 66 3.36 1.06 16.43
CA VAL A 66 3.73 -0.27 16.93
C VAL A 66 2.51 -1.20 16.90
N GLY A 67 1.34 -0.69 17.33
CA GLY A 67 0.08 -1.41 17.21
C GLY A 67 -0.27 -1.77 15.76
N ALA A 68 -0.04 -0.85 14.83
CA ALA A 68 -0.23 -1.06 13.40
C ALA A 68 0.62 -2.25 12.89
N PHE A 69 1.92 -2.25 13.21
CA PHE A 69 2.84 -3.32 12.81
C PHE A 69 2.43 -4.68 13.36
N ILE A 70 2.14 -4.75 14.67
CA ILE A 70 1.77 -6.00 15.32
C ILE A 70 0.49 -6.54 14.67
N SER A 71 -0.55 -5.73 14.53
CA SER A 71 -1.80 -6.17 13.93
C SER A 71 -1.64 -6.56 12.46
N ALA A 72 -0.89 -5.79 11.68
CA ALA A 72 -0.66 -6.09 10.26
C ALA A 72 0.07 -7.42 10.04
N ILE A 73 1.10 -7.70 10.86
CA ILE A 73 1.84 -8.97 10.79
C ILE A 73 0.96 -10.12 11.24
N LEU A 74 0.23 -9.98 12.35
CA LEU A 74 -0.70 -11.02 12.83
C LEU A 74 -1.78 -11.32 11.78
N ALA A 75 -2.36 -10.29 11.17
CA ALA A 75 -3.35 -10.43 10.12
C ALA A 75 -2.77 -11.11 8.87
N ALA A 76 -1.56 -10.71 8.42
CA ALA A 76 -0.89 -11.35 7.29
C ALA A 76 -0.61 -12.83 7.54
N LEU A 77 -0.14 -13.19 8.73
CA LEU A 77 0.12 -14.58 9.10
C LEU A 77 -1.17 -15.39 9.23
N LEU A 78 -2.22 -14.82 9.81
CA LEU A 78 -3.52 -15.48 9.95
C LEU A 78 -4.18 -15.71 8.58
N ILE A 79 -4.26 -14.66 7.75
CA ILE A 79 -4.79 -14.75 6.38
C ILE A 79 -3.96 -15.74 5.57
N GLY A 80 -2.63 -15.66 5.66
CA GLY A 80 -1.73 -16.59 4.98
C GLY A 80 -1.91 -18.04 5.42
N TYR A 81 -2.11 -18.28 6.71
CA TYR A 81 -2.41 -19.61 7.24
C TYR A 81 -3.75 -20.16 6.71
N ILE A 82 -4.80 -19.32 6.69
CA ILE A 82 -6.13 -19.68 6.18
C ILE A 82 -6.05 -20.02 4.69
N SER A 83 -5.38 -19.17 3.90
CA SER A 83 -5.18 -19.35 2.46
C SER A 83 -4.43 -20.65 2.15
N LEU A 84 -3.33 -20.92 2.88
CA LEU A 84 -2.52 -22.12 2.69
C LEU A 84 -3.21 -23.42 3.12
N LYS A 85 -4.19 -23.35 4.03
CA LYS A 85 -4.96 -24.50 4.50
C LYS A 85 -6.13 -24.84 3.58
N GLY A 86 -6.48 -23.96 2.64
CA GLY A 86 -7.61 -24.17 1.73
C GLY A 86 -8.94 -24.20 2.46
N PHE A 87 -9.13 -23.31 3.44
CA PHE A 87 -10.42 -23.17 4.12
C PHE A 87 -11.53 -22.82 3.13
N ASP A 88 -12.68 -23.48 3.26
CA ASP A 88 -13.89 -23.06 2.57
C ASP A 88 -14.25 -21.64 2.99
N GLN A 89 -14.62 -20.79 2.02
CA GLN A 89 -15.00 -19.38 2.24
C GLN A 89 -13.87 -18.48 2.79
N GLU A 90 -12.63 -18.67 2.31
CA GLU A 90 -11.50 -17.76 2.59
C GLU A 90 -11.90 -16.28 2.47
N ASP A 91 -12.61 -15.91 1.39
CA ASP A 91 -13.10 -14.55 1.16
C ASP A 91 -13.98 -14.03 2.31
N THR A 92 -14.90 -14.85 2.82
CA THR A 92 -15.77 -14.50 3.95
C THR A 92 -14.96 -14.25 5.21
N VAL A 93 -13.93 -15.06 5.47
CA VAL A 93 -13.10 -14.91 6.68
C VAL A 93 -12.26 -13.63 6.62
N ILE A 94 -11.69 -13.32 5.45
CA ILE A 94 -10.95 -12.06 5.25
C ILE A 94 -11.89 -10.86 5.38
N GLY A 95 -13.11 -10.96 4.85
CA GLY A 95 -14.15 -9.93 5.02
C GLY A 95 -14.54 -9.73 6.48
N ALA A 96 -14.63 -10.81 7.26
CA ALA A 96 -14.87 -10.74 8.70
C ALA A 96 -13.69 -10.08 9.44
N LEU A 97 -12.45 -10.44 9.11
CA LEU A 97 -11.24 -9.82 9.69
C LEU A 97 -11.20 -8.32 9.39
N TRP A 98 -11.55 -7.90 8.18
CA TRP A 98 -11.72 -6.50 7.83
C TRP A 98 -12.74 -5.83 8.76
N ALA A 99 -13.98 -6.31 8.79
CA ALA A 99 -15.06 -5.68 9.54
C ALA A 99 -14.75 -5.59 11.05
N ILE A 100 -14.26 -6.69 11.63
CA ILE A 100 -13.86 -6.76 13.05
C ILE A 100 -12.69 -5.82 13.32
N GLY A 101 -11.70 -5.78 12.42
CA GLY A 101 -10.53 -4.93 12.53
C GLY A 101 -10.87 -3.44 12.60
N MET A 102 -11.71 -2.98 11.68
CA MET A 102 -12.21 -1.60 11.67
C MET A 102 -13.04 -1.30 12.92
N ALA A 103 -14.02 -2.16 13.26
CA ALA A 103 -14.90 -1.95 14.40
C ALA A 103 -14.11 -1.88 15.72
N THR A 104 -13.15 -2.78 15.90
CA THR A 104 -12.26 -2.81 17.08
C THR A 104 -11.43 -1.53 17.16
N GLY A 105 -10.81 -1.12 16.04
CA GLY A 105 -10.02 0.12 16.00
C GLY A 105 -10.85 1.33 16.42
N ILE A 106 -12.01 1.51 15.79
CA ILE A 106 -12.92 2.63 16.09
C ILE A 106 -13.38 2.59 17.54
N LEU A 107 -13.74 1.42 18.07
CA LEU A 107 -14.20 1.26 19.44
C LEU A 107 -13.13 1.71 20.44
N PHE A 108 -11.89 1.21 20.31
CA PHE A 108 -10.81 1.59 21.24
C PHE A 108 -10.40 3.05 21.12
N ILE A 109 -10.33 3.59 19.90
CA ILE A 109 -10.08 5.03 19.72
C ILE A 109 -11.22 5.79 20.43
N SER A 110 -12.49 5.45 20.22
CA SER A 110 -13.65 6.16 20.80
C SER A 110 -13.68 6.17 22.33
N GLN A 111 -13.18 5.09 22.95
CA GLN A 111 -13.08 4.93 24.40
C GLN A 111 -11.84 5.63 24.98
N THR A 112 -10.93 6.14 24.15
CA THR A 112 -9.69 6.77 24.64
C THR A 112 -10.00 8.13 25.28
N PRO A 113 -9.61 8.36 26.56
CA PRO A 113 -9.87 9.61 27.25
C PRO A 113 -9.24 10.82 26.54
N GLY A 114 -10.00 11.91 26.36
CA GLY A 114 -9.50 13.12 25.73
C GLY A 114 -9.36 13.03 24.20
N TYR A 115 -10.24 12.26 23.54
CA TYR A 115 -10.31 12.04 22.10
C TYR A 115 -9.94 13.26 21.23
N LYS A 116 -8.73 13.24 20.69
CA LYS A 116 -8.15 14.26 19.77
C LYS A 116 -7.78 13.68 18.40
N VAL A 117 -8.18 12.43 18.13
CA VAL A 117 -7.84 11.73 16.88
C VAL A 117 -8.85 12.10 15.81
N ASP A 118 -8.38 12.81 14.79
CA ASP A 118 -9.16 13.01 13.57
C ASP A 118 -9.15 11.73 12.73
N LEU A 119 -10.25 10.96 12.82
CA LEU A 119 -10.43 9.73 12.08
C LEU A 119 -10.42 9.97 10.57
N MET A 120 -10.89 11.14 10.11
CA MET A 120 -10.86 11.50 8.70
C MET A 120 -9.43 11.65 8.20
N SER A 121 -8.55 12.24 9.02
CA SER A 121 -7.11 12.31 8.73
C SER A 121 -6.45 10.92 8.64
N TYR A 122 -6.92 9.90 9.38
CA TYR A 122 -6.40 8.53 9.21
C TYR A 122 -6.94 7.82 7.97
N LEU A 123 -8.22 8.04 7.63
CA LEU A 123 -8.85 7.43 6.46
C LEU A 123 -8.29 7.99 5.14
N PHE A 124 -8.16 9.31 5.06
CA PHE A 124 -7.74 10.01 3.84
C PHE A 124 -6.26 10.44 3.84
N GLY A 125 -5.60 10.36 4.99
CA GLY A 125 -4.25 10.88 5.17
C GLY A 125 -4.24 12.40 5.24
N ASN A 126 -3.24 12.96 5.92
CA ASN A 126 -2.87 14.36 5.73
C ASN A 126 -1.39 14.45 5.40
N LEU A 127 -1.09 14.28 4.11
CA LEU A 127 0.28 14.28 3.59
C LEU A 127 1.02 15.60 3.91
N LEU A 128 0.27 16.71 4.08
CA LEU A 128 0.81 18.03 4.42
C LEU A 128 1.27 18.14 5.87
N LEU A 129 0.78 17.28 6.77
CA LEU A 129 1.13 17.27 8.19
C LEU A 129 2.23 16.27 8.53
N VAL A 130 2.87 15.64 7.54
CA VAL A 130 3.97 14.71 7.80
C VAL A 130 5.16 15.48 8.36
N PRO A 131 5.61 15.17 9.58
CA PRO A 131 6.70 15.90 10.21
C PRO A 131 8.04 15.47 9.60
N ALA A 132 9.03 16.38 9.62
CA ALA A 132 10.30 16.18 8.94
C ALA A 132 11.11 14.99 9.48
N ASP A 133 11.00 14.71 10.78
CA ASP A 133 11.62 13.57 11.47
C ASP A 133 11.04 12.22 11.02
N ALA A 134 9.77 12.17 10.59
CA ALA A 134 9.16 10.96 10.05
C ALA A 134 9.76 10.56 8.69
N ILE A 135 10.30 11.49 7.91
CA ILE A 135 10.86 11.20 6.57
C ILE A 135 12.06 10.26 6.67
N GLY A 136 12.96 10.49 7.63
CA GLY A 136 14.12 9.61 7.84
C GLY A 136 13.71 8.19 8.22
N THR A 137 12.69 8.08 9.09
CA THR A 137 12.12 6.79 9.50
C THR A 137 11.48 6.07 8.31
N LEU A 138 10.66 6.77 7.53
CA LEU A 138 10.05 6.22 6.31
C LEU A 138 11.12 5.76 5.31
N ALA A 139 12.15 6.59 5.06
CA ALA A 139 13.23 6.26 4.13
C ALA A 139 13.99 5.01 4.57
N TRP A 140 14.30 4.87 5.86
CA TRP A 140 14.96 3.69 6.40
C TRP A 140 14.12 2.43 6.21
N MET A 141 12.82 2.49 6.48
CA MET A 141 11.92 1.35 6.33
C MET A 141 11.70 0.96 4.87
N VAL A 142 11.57 1.94 3.97
CA VAL A 142 11.51 1.70 2.52
C VAL A 142 12.81 1.10 2.01
N GLY A 143 13.96 1.57 2.51
CA GLY A 143 15.27 1.00 2.22
C GLY A 143 15.38 -0.46 2.66
N GLY A 144 14.91 -0.79 3.88
CA GLY A 144 14.83 -2.15 4.39
C GLY A 144 13.91 -3.04 3.55
N LEU A 145 12.72 -2.55 3.20
CA LEU A 145 11.77 -3.24 2.32
C LEU A 145 12.39 -3.54 0.95
N ALA A 146 13.04 -2.54 0.34
CA ALA A 146 13.72 -2.68 -0.95
C ALA A 146 14.87 -3.69 -0.88
N LEU A 147 15.66 -3.67 0.20
CA LEU A 147 16.76 -4.62 0.41
C LEU A 147 16.24 -6.05 0.53
N VAL A 148 15.22 -6.28 1.34
CA VAL A 148 14.61 -7.62 1.48
C VAL A 148 14.10 -8.08 0.13
N LEU A 149 13.33 -7.24 -0.58
CA LEU A 149 12.82 -7.58 -1.91
C LEU A 149 13.94 -7.86 -2.91
N LEU A 150 15.05 -7.13 -2.89
CA LEU A 150 16.20 -7.38 -3.76
C LEU A 150 16.73 -8.80 -3.57
N VAL A 151 16.87 -9.23 -2.31
CA VAL A 151 17.37 -10.58 -1.95
C VAL A 151 16.37 -11.65 -2.34
N VAL A 152 15.07 -11.45 -2.08
CA VAL A 152 14.03 -12.46 -2.31
C VAL A 152 13.35 -12.36 -3.67
N HIS A 153 13.73 -11.40 -4.53
CA HIS A 153 13.08 -11.15 -5.82
C HIS A 153 13.05 -12.39 -6.72
N ARG A 154 14.18 -13.06 -6.88
CA ARG A 154 14.29 -14.27 -7.72
C ARG A 154 13.42 -15.43 -7.21
N PRO A 155 13.53 -15.88 -5.95
CA PRO A 155 12.69 -16.96 -5.46
C PRO A 155 11.20 -16.59 -5.41
N LEU A 156 10.84 -15.34 -5.05
CA LEU A 156 9.45 -14.88 -5.14
C LEU A 156 8.93 -14.93 -6.57
N THR A 157 9.71 -14.45 -7.54
CA THR A 157 9.32 -14.48 -8.95
C THR A 157 9.07 -15.92 -9.42
N ALA A 158 9.93 -16.86 -9.05
CA ALA A 158 9.74 -18.28 -9.38
C ALA A 158 8.41 -18.82 -8.82
N VAL A 159 8.13 -18.57 -7.54
CA VAL A 159 6.86 -18.96 -6.89
C VAL A 159 5.67 -18.30 -7.58
N ILE A 160 5.79 -17.05 -7.99
CA ILE A 160 4.66 -16.30 -8.53
C ILE A 160 4.21 -16.81 -9.89
N PHE A 161 5.16 -17.17 -10.75
CA PHE A 161 4.88 -17.64 -12.10
C PHE A 161 4.60 -19.15 -12.17
N ASP A 162 5.27 -19.95 -11.35
CA ASP A 162 5.07 -21.41 -11.34
C ASP A 162 5.40 -22.01 -9.95
N GLU A 163 4.36 -22.17 -9.14
CA GLU A 163 4.49 -22.75 -7.80
C GLU A 163 4.89 -24.21 -7.80
N GLU A 164 4.39 -24.99 -8.76
CA GLU A 164 4.61 -26.42 -8.83
C GLU A 164 6.06 -26.69 -9.21
N PHE A 165 6.55 -26.01 -10.24
CA PHE A 165 7.94 -26.08 -10.64
C PHE A 165 8.89 -25.56 -9.57
N ALA A 166 8.56 -24.44 -8.90
CA ALA A 166 9.35 -23.94 -7.79
C ALA A 166 9.44 -24.97 -6.66
N ARG A 167 8.32 -25.64 -6.33
CA ARG A 167 8.27 -26.70 -5.33
C ARG A 167 9.12 -27.92 -5.72
N LEU A 168 9.06 -28.34 -6.98
CA LEU A 168 9.88 -29.44 -7.51
C LEU A 168 11.38 -29.12 -7.47
N ARG A 169 11.76 -27.84 -7.58
CA ARG A 169 13.13 -27.36 -7.43
C ARG A 169 13.57 -27.13 -5.98
N GLY A 170 12.77 -27.54 -4.99
CA GLY A 170 13.09 -27.40 -3.56
C GLY A 170 12.95 -25.98 -3.00
N VAL A 171 12.30 -25.07 -3.74
CA VAL A 171 12.04 -23.70 -3.25
C VAL A 171 10.96 -23.76 -2.15
N PRO A 172 11.14 -23.07 -1.00
CA PRO A 172 10.18 -23.09 0.09
C PRO A 172 8.95 -22.20 -0.20
N VAL A 173 8.07 -22.68 -1.08
CA VAL A 173 6.88 -21.96 -1.59
C VAL A 173 6.03 -21.34 -0.47
N LYS A 174 5.69 -22.13 0.55
CA LYS A 174 4.85 -21.69 1.68
C LYS A 174 5.49 -20.53 2.44
N THR A 175 6.78 -20.63 2.73
CA THR A 175 7.53 -19.58 3.43
C THR A 175 7.60 -18.30 2.62
N LEU A 176 7.83 -18.40 1.31
CA LEU A 176 7.87 -17.25 0.42
C LEU A 176 6.50 -16.58 0.25
N TYR A 177 5.43 -17.36 0.25
CA TYR A 177 4.07 -16.83 0.23
C TYR A 177 3.73 -16.08 1.53
N LEU A 178 4.05 -16.65 2.70
CA LEU A 178 3.89 -15.95 3.97
C LEU A 178 4.77 -14.70 4.06
N LEU A 179 6.01 -14.79 3.58
CA LEU A 179 6.90 -13.63 3.49
C LEU A 179 6.29 -12.54 2.61
N LEU A 180 5.72 -12.88 1.45
CA LEU A 180 5.03 -11.92 0.59
C LEU A 180 3.91 -11.21 1.34
N LEU A 181 3.08 -11.93 2.08
CA LEU A 181 2.01 -11.32 2.88
C LEU A 181 2.54 -10.40 3.98
N VAL A 182 3.65 -10.78 4.64
CA VAL A 182 4.32 -9.92 5.63
C VAL A 182 4.91 -8.67 4.97
N LEU A 183 5.50 -8.78 3.78
CA LEU A 183 5.99 -7.62 3.02
C LEU A 183 4.85 -6.69 2.60
N VAL A 184 3.70 -7.26 2.22
CA VAL A 184 2.47 -6.50 1.96
C VAL A 184 2.01 -5.78 3.24
N ALA A 185 1.96 -6.46 4.38
CA ALA A 185 1.60 -5.85 5.66
C ALA A 185 2.53 -4.70 6.05
N ILE A 186 3.84 -4.88 5.94
CA ILE A 186 4.82 -3.81 6.20
C ILE A 186 4.58 -2.62 5.26
N THR A 187 4.35 -2.89 3.98
CA THR A 187 4.06 -1.85 2.98
C THR A 187 2.77 -1.10 3.31
N VAL A 188 1.72 -1.83 3.70
CA VAL A 188 0.44 -1.24 4.13
C VAL A 188 0.62 -0.29 5.30
N VAL A 189 1.39 -0.68 6.33
CA VAL A 189 1.66 0.19 7.48
C VAL A 189 2.46 1.43 7.07
N LEU A 190 3.45 1.28 6.18
CA LEU A 190 4.22 2.39 5.62
C LEU A 190 3.34 3.39 4.85
N LEU A 191 2.48 2.87 3.98
CA LEU A 191 1.55 3.69 3.19
C LEU A 191 0.54 4.41 4.08
N LEU A 192 0.07 3.76 5.14
CA LEU A 192 -0.89 4.34 6.07
C LEU A 192 -0.31 5.59 6.77
N GLN A 193 0.95 5.53 7.21
CA GLN A 193 1.60 6.68 7.85
C GLN A 193 1.76 7.87 6.92
N ALA A 194 2.14 7.62 5.67
CA ALA A 194 2.41 8.68 4.72
C ALA A 194 1.10 9.26 4.15
N VAL A 195 0.17 8.40 3.74
CA VAL A 195 -0.94 8.85 2.88
C VAL A 195 -2.33 8.36 3.23
N GLY A 196 -2.48 7.59 4.32
CA GLY A 196 -3.78 7.21 4.85
C GLY A 196 -4.43 5.99 4.20
N LEU A 197 -5.41 5.42 4.92
CA LEU A 197 -5.94 4.08 4.70
C LEU A 197 -6.55 3.86 3.31
N ILE A 198 -7.38 4.78 2.83
CA ILE A 198 -8.09 4.65 1.55
C ILE A 198 -7.08 4.62 0.39
N MET A 199 -6.04 5.43 0.50
CA MET A 199 -5.05 5.58 -0.55
C MET A 199 -4.08 4.40 -0.62
N VAL A 200 -3.91 3.63 0.47
CA VAL A 200 -3.06 2.43 0.51
C VAL A 200 -3.39 1.48 -0.64
N LEU A 201 -4.66 1.09 -0.79
CA LEU A 201 -5.05 0.11 -1.80
C LEU A 201 -4.95 0.68 -3.21
N ALA A 202 -5.28 1.96 -3.39
CA ALA A 202 -5.19 2.63 -4.68
C ALA A 202 -3.74 2.68 -5.17
N LEU A 203 -2.80 3.15 -4.33
CA LEU A 203 -1.39 3.19 -4.70
C LEU A 203 -0.76 1.81 -4.85
N LEU A 204 -1.17 0.84 -4.04
CA LEU A 204 -0.62 -0.52 -4.13
C LEU A 204 -1.09 -1.25 -5.40
N SER A 205 -2.30 -0.98 -5.88
CA SER A 205 -2.92 -1.74 -6.98
C SER A 205 -2.96 -1.01 -8.32
N LEU A 206 -3.36 0.26 -8.38
CA LEU A 206 -3.59 0.98 -9.65
C LEU A 206 -2.34 1.22 -10.48
N PRO A 207 -1.23 1.77 -9.94
CA PRO A 207 -0.01 1.95 -10.73
C PRO A 207 0.61 0.61 -11.12
N ALA A 208 0.51 -0.42 -10.28
CA ALA A 208 0.94 -1.77 -10.61
C ALA A 208 0.10 -2.39 -11.74
N ALA A 209 -1.22 -2.27 -11.69
CA ALA A 209 -2.12 -2.76 -12.74
C ALA A 209 -1.88 -2.03 -14.07
N LEU A 210 -1.69 -0.70 -14.03
CA LEU A 210 -1.30 0.10 -15.19
C LEU A 210 0.06 -0.32 -15.75
N ALA A 211 1.04 -0.58 -14.89
CA ALA A 211 2.36 -1.06 -15.29
C ALA A 211 2.27 -2.45 -15.97
N GLY A 212 1.38 -3.32 -15.49
CA GLY A 212 1.12 -4.64 -16.07
C GLY A 212 0.65 -4.61 -17.53
N HIS A 213 0.09 -3.50 -18.00
CA HIS A 213 -0.27 -3.34 -19.42
C HIS A 213 0.94 -3.14 -20.35
N HIS A 214 2.08 -2.71 -19.80
CA HIS A 214 3.25 -2.29 -20.56
C HIS A 214 4.50 -3.13 -20.25
N ALA A 215 4.55 -3.76 -19.08
CA ALA A 215 5.69 -4.53 -18.61
C ALA A 215 5.78 -5.92 -19.26
N ARG A 216 7.00 -6.35 -19.57
CA ARG A 216 7.32 -7.69 -20.11
C ARG A 216 7.97 -8.62 -19.09
N SER A 217 8.30 -8.09 -17.92
CA SER A 217 8.88 -8.84 -16.80
C SER A 217 8.43 -8.20 -15.48
N LEU A 218 8.48 -8.96 -14.39
CA LEU A 218 8.11 -8.44 -13.07
C LEU A 218 9.03 -7.29 -12.64
N GLY A 219 10.33 -7.37 -12.94
CA GLY A 219 11.27 -6.28 -12.68
C GLY A 219 10.93 -5.00 -13.44
N MET A 220 10.56 -5.10 -14.72
CA MET A 220 10.09 -3.95 -15.50
C MET A 220 8.77 -3.39 -14.93
N MET A 221 7.88 -4.26 -14.46
CA MET A 221 6.62 -3.86 -13.82
C MET A 221 6.87 -3.08 -12.52
N ILE A 222 7.86 -3.47 -11.71
CA ILE A 222 8.27 -2.75 -10.49
C ILE A 222 8.75 -1.33 -10.82
N VAL A 223 9.62 -1.19 -11.83
CA VAL A 223 10.14 0.13 -12.21
C VAL A 223 9.01 1.02 -12.73
N ILE A 224 8.18 0.53 -13.65
CA ILE A 224 7.06 1.32 -14.22
C ILE A 224 6.04 1.66 -13.14
N ALA A 225 5.69 0.72 -12.26
CA ALA A 225 4.73 0.96 -11.18
C ALA A 225 5.25 2.01 -10.19
N SER A 226 6.53 1.97 -9.83
CA SER A 226 7.15 2.94 -8.94
C SER A 226 7.14 4.35 -9.56
N LEU A 227 7.54 4.46 -10.83
CA LEU A 227 7.53 5.75 -11.54
C LEU A 227 6.11 6.29 -11.74
N ALA A 228 5.16 5.43 -12.08
CA ALA A 228 3.76 5.81 -12.24
C ALA A 228 3.16 6.27 -10.91
N ALA A 229 3.41 5.55 -9.81
CA ALA A 229 2.97 5.94 -8.48
C ALA A 229 3.55 7.31 -8.07
N MET A 230 4.84 7.54 -8.30
CA MET A 230 5.49 8.83 -8.03
C MET A 230 4.89 9.97 -8.86
N ALA A 231 4.59 9.72 -10.14
CA ALA A 231 3.93 10.69 -11.01
C ALA A 231 2.50 11.01 -10.54
N PHE A 232 1.71 10.00 -10.14
CA PHE A 232 0.36 10.20 -9.62
C PHE A 232 0.35 10.95 -8.31
N THR A 233 1.28 10.63 -7.40
CA THR A 233 1.40 11.32 -6.11
C THR A 233 1.83 12.77 -6.30
N THR A 234 2.85 13.02 -7.14
CA THR A 234 3.31 14.39 -7.42
C THR A 234 2.25 15.22 -8.13
N GLY A 235 1.62 14.65 -9.16
CA GLY A 235 0.56 15.33 -9.92
C GLY A 235 -0.70 15.56 -9.09
N GLY A 236 -1.11 14.58 -8.29
CA GLY A 236 -2.25 14.70 -7.38
C GLY A 236 -2.00 15.72 -6.27
N LEU A 237 -0.78 15.78 -5.72
CA LEU A 237 -0.40 16.81 -4.76
C LEU A 237 -0.38 18.21 -5.38
N ALA A 238 0.13 18.35 -6.61
CA ALA A 238 0.11 19.62 -7.32
C ALA A 238 -1.32 20.13 -7.61
N LEU A 239 -2.22 19.23 -8.02
CA LEU A 239 -3.64 19.56 -8.22
C LEU A 239 -4.33 19.89 -6.90
N SER A 240 -4.06 19.11 -5.85
CA SER A 240 -4.58 19.36 -4.50
C SER A 240 -4.19 20.76 -4.01
N TRP A 241 -2.94 21.16 -4.20
CA TRP A 241 -2.46 22.50 -3.84
C TRP A 241 -3.12 23.62 -4.66
N GLN A 242 -3.29 23.42 -5.97
CA GLN A 242 -3.82 24.47 -6.85
C GLN A 242 -5.32 24.70 -6.66
N PHE A 243 -6.07 23.65 -6.32
CA PHE A 243 -7.53 23.65 -6.24
C PHE A 243 -8.08 23.52 -4.80
N ASP A 244 -7.22 23.54 -3.78
CA ASP A 244 -7.57 23.38 -2.37
C ASP A 244 -8.40 22.10 -2.10
N LEU A 245 -7.97 20.99 -2.71
CA LEU A 245 -8.65 19.68 -2.61
C LEU A 245 -7.93 18.76 -1.62
N PRO A 246 -8.63 17.78 -0.99
CA PRO A 246 -7.99 16.77 -0.16
C PRO A 246 -6.97 15.93 -0.94
N ALA A 247 -5.69 16.03 -0.55
CA ALA A 247 -4.57 15.43 -1.29
C ALA A 247 -4.75 13.93 -1.58
N GLY A 248 -5.15 13.15 -0.56
CA GLY A 248 -5.35 11.71 -0.71
C GLY A 248 -6.41 11.37 -1.76
N ALA A 249 -7.57 12.04 -1.72
CA ALA A 249 -8.64 11.84 -2.68
C ALA A 249 -8.21 12.24 -4.11
N THR A 250 -7.53 13.37 -4.27
CA THR A 250 -7.03 13.83 -5.57
C THR A 250 -6.03 12.85 -6.19
N ILE A 251 -5.07 12.33 -5.39
CA ILE A 251 -4.09 11.35 -5.87
C ILE A 251 -4.77 10.05 -6.32
N VAL A 252 -5.75 9.55 -5.55
CA VAL A 252 -6.54 8.36 -5.91
C VAL A 252 -7.28 8.58 -7.23
N LEU A 253 -7.92 9.74 -7.42
CA LEU A 253 -8.62 10.07 -8.66
C LEU A 253 -7.67 10.15 -9.85
N VAL A 254 -6.49 10.78 -9.69
CA VAL A 254 -5.47 10.83 -10.75
C VAL A 254 -5.02 9.43 -11.14
N ALA A 255 -4.68 8.57 -10.17
CA ALA A 255 -4.27 7.19 -10.43
C ALA A 255 -5.39 6.36 -11.08
N GLY A 256 -6.63 6.52 -10.62
CA GLY A 256 -7.80 5.83 -11.13
C GLY A 256 -8.11 6.22 -12.58
N ILE A 257 -8.14 7.51 -12.88
CA ILE A 257 -8.35 8.02 -14.24
C ILE A 257 -7.24 7.53 -15.17
N ALA A 258 -5.98 7.62 -14.74
CA ALA A 258 -4.84 7.14 -15.54
C ALA A 258 -4.96 5.64 -15.85
N TYR A 259 -5.34 4.83 -14.86
CA TYR A 259 -5.58 3.40 -15.04
C TYR A 259 -6.75 3.11 -16.01
N LEU A 260 -7.89 3.79 -15.84
CA LEU A 260 -9.06 3.62 -16.72
C LEU A 260 -8.73 4.03 -18.17
N VAL A 261 -8.03 5.14 -18.37
CA VAL A 261 -7.57 5.57 -19.70
C VAL A 261 -6.63 4.52 -20.31
N SER A 262 -5.68 3.99 -19.52
CA SER A 262 -4.79 2.91 -19.97
C SER A 262 -5.57 1.65 -20.37
N LEU A 263 -6.61 1.30 -19.63
CA LEU A 263 -7.46 0.13 -19.90
C LEU A 263 -8.25 0.31 -21.21
N ILE A 264 -8.89 1.46 -21.41
CA ILE A 264 -9.63 1.79 -22.63
C ILE A 264 -8.70 1.77 -23.85
N TRP A 265 -7.54 2.42 -23.73
CA TRP A 265 -6.53 2.47 -24.80
C TRP A 265 -6.04 1.08 -25.22
N ARG A 266 -5.83 0.19 -24.24
CA ARG A 266 -5.45 -1.21 -24.48
C ARG A 266 -6.58 -1.98 -25.17
N SER A 267 -7.82 -1.80 -24.72
CA SER A 267 -8.99 -2.44 -25.34
C SER A 267 -9.15 -2.03 -26.81
N ALA A 268 -9.03 -0.74 -27.11
CA ALA A 268 -9.09 -0.21 -28.48
C ALA A 268 -8.01 -0.80 -29.38
N ARG A 269 -6.76 -0.92 -28.90
CA ARG A 269 -5.66 -1.53 -29.66
C ARG A 269 -5.76 -3.06 -29.80
N GLY A 270 -6.37 -3.73 -28.82
CA GLY A 270 -6.63 -5.17 -28.86
C GLY A 270 -7.76 -5.54 -29.81
N GLY A 271 -8.78 -4.69 -29.93
CA GLY A 271 -9.86 -4.82 -30.92
C GLY A 271 -9.41 -4.59 -32.37
N LEU A 272 -8.37 -3.77 -32.59
CA LEU A 272 -7.75 -3.53 -33.91
C LEU A 272 -6.80 -4.65 -34.37
N ARG A 273 -6.55 -5.66 -33.52
CA ARG A 273 -5.66 -6.81 -33.81
C ARG A 273 -6.42 -8.14 -33.97
N ARG A 274 -7.75 -8.10 -33.97
CA ARG A 274 -8.64 -9.22 -34.33
C ARG A 274 -9.28 -8.91 -35.67
#